data_AF-A0A1M3DHT0-F1
#
_entry.id   AF-A0A1M3DHT0-F1
#
_cell.length_a   1.000
_cell.length_b   1.000
_cell.length_c   1.000
_cell.angle_alpha   90.00
_cell.angle_beta   90.00
_cell.angle_gamma   90.00
#
_symmetry.space_group_name_H-M   'P 1'
#
loop_
_entity.id
_entity.type
_entity.pdbx_description
1 polymer ?
#
loop_
_entity_poly.entity_id
_entity_poly.type
_entity_poly.pdbx_seq_one_letter_code
_entity_poly.pdbx_strand_id
1 'polypeptide(L)'
;MGTDGDSAPAQAGAKGNGGFPRWSEAGREAFLDCLAATCNVAASAVAGGVSERTVHKWRRKDVAFAQAWGEALALGYEMLETRLVGHALGGEQSGTIAGGEAMPPVSVEMAFKLLSRHRDAPGKPRRATGFPRRYADKDDSDRVILARLAQIEARRAKMTATGGAK
;
A
#
# COMPACT_ATOMS: atom_id res chain seq x y z
N MET A 1 -36.34 2.97 -51.11
CA MET A 1 -36.56 3.45 -49.73
C MET A 1 -35.60 2.65 -48.86
N GLY A 2 -34.36 3.09 -48.68
CA GLY A 2 -33.94 4.10 -47.69
C GLY A 2 -33.48 3.34 -46.44
N THR A 3 -32.16 3.13 -46.25
CA THR A 3 -31.25 3.93 -45.36
C THR A 3 -31.47 3.54 -43.88
N ASP A 4 -30.55 3.19 -42.99
CA ASP A 4 -29.08 3.20 -42.82
C ASP A 4 -28.81 2.18 -41.67
N GLY A 5 -27.67 1.51 -41.51
CA GLY A 5 -26.34 2.08 -41.35
C GLY A 5 -26.15 2.65 -39.94
N ASP A 6 -25.88 1.79 -38.94
CA ASP A 6 -25.19 2.23 -37.71
C ASP A 6 -24.22 1.13 -37.22
N SER A 7 -23.11 1.03 -37.96
CA SER A 7 -21.90 0.39 -37.48
C SER A 7 -21.18 1.38 -36.58
N ALA A 8 -21.06 1.04 -35.29
CA ALA A 8 -20.28 1.81 -34.32
C ALA A 8 -18.85 2.08 -34.85
N PRO A 9 -18.34 3.32 -34.76
CA PRO A 9 -17.02 3.62 -35.31
C PRO A 9 -15.92 3.07 -34.40
N ALA A 10 -15.11 2.18 -34.97
CA ALA A 10 -13.77 1.90 -34.50
C ALA A 10 -12.96 3.21 -34.51
N GLN A 11 -12.51 3.65 -33.33
CA GLN A 11 -11.66 4.82 -33.23
C GLN A 11 -10.29 4.52 -33.87
N ALA A 12 -10.12 5.02 -35.09
CA ALA A 12 -8.85 5.07 -35.80
C ALA A 12 -7.92 6.05 -35.07
N GLY A 13 -6.96 5.52 -34.32
CA GLY A 13 -5.92 6.32 -33.67
C GLY A 13 -5.03 7.02 -34.69
N ALA A 14 -5.12 8.35 -34.74
CA ALA A 14 -4.26 9.22 -35.52
C ALA A 14 -2.77 8.97 -35.19
N LYS A 15 -1.94 8.80 -36.23
CA LYS A 15 -0.47 8.74 -36.09
C LYS A 15 0.05 10.13 -35.69
N GLY A 16 0.21 10.33 -34.39
CA GLY A 16 0.89 11.50 -33.82
C GLY A 16 2.41 11.43 -34.02
N ASN A 17 2.97 12.55 -34.48
CA ASN A 17 4.39 12.81 -34.64
C ASN A 17 5.17 12.51 -33.33
N GLY A 18 6.43 12.07 -33.43
CA GLY A 18 7.25 11.40 -32.40
C GLY A 18 7.54 12.12 -31.06
N GLY A 19 6.72 13.07 -30.64
CA GLY A 19 6.71 13.66 -29.31
C GLY A 19 6.17 12.69 -28.25
N PHE A 20 6.62 12.86 -27.01
CA PHE A 20 6.14 12.06 -25.90
C PHE A 20 4.67 12.41 -25.60
N PRO A 21 3.73 11.45 -25.51
CA PRO A 21 2.33 11.76 -25.26
C PRO A 21 2.22 12.53 -23.95
N ARG A 22 1.59 13.71 -23.99
CA ARG A 22 1.46 14.60 -22.85
C ARG A 22 0.49 13.97 -21.85
N TRP A 23 1.03 13.24 -20.86
CA TRP A 23 0.27 12.66 -19.76
C TRP A 23 0.03 13.72 -18.70
N SER A 24 -1.24 14.00 -18.41
CA SER A 24 -1.65 14.99 -17.41
C SER A 24 -1.19 14.62 -16.01
N GLU A 25 -0.98 15.62 -15.17
CA GLU A 25 -0.58 15.41 -13.77
C GLU A 25 -1.66 14.64 -13.00
N ALA A 26 -2.92 15.02 -13.14
CA ALA A 26 -4.05 14.30 -12.54
C ALA A 26 -4.12 12.82 -12.97
N GLY A 27 -3.73 12.52 -14.22
CA GLY A 27 -3.66 11.13 -14.69
C GLY A 27 -2.52 10.34 -14.06
N ARG A 28 -1.40 10.99 -13.74
CA ARG A 28 -0.29 10.37 -13.01
C ARG A 28 -0.64 10.11 -11.56
N GLU A 29 -1.30 11.07 -10.92
CA GLU A 29 -1.78 10.95 -9.54
C GLU A 29 -2.78 9.79 -9.43
N ALA A 30 -3.81 9.76 -10.28
CA ALA A 30 -4.78 8.66 -10.32
C ALA A 30 -4.13 7.29 -10.58
N PHE A 31 -3.08 7.26 -11.41
CA PHE A 31 -2.28 6.05 -11.61
C PHE A 31 -1.57 5.61 -10.32
N LEU A 32 -0.87 6.53 -9.65
CA LEU A 32 -0.09 6.22 -8.45
C LEU A 32 -0.99 5.81 -7.27
N ASP A 33 -2.13 6.46 -7.09
CA ASP A 33 -3.12 6.11 -6.07
C ASP A 33 -3.67 4.70 -6.29
N CYS A 34 -4.06 4.40 -7.54
CA CYS A 34 -4.52 3.07 -7.89
C CYS A 34 -3.41 2.01 -7.70
N LEU A 35 -2.16 2.36 -8.02
CA LEU A 35 -1.02 1.46 -7.87
C LEU A 35 -0.74 1.17 -6.39
N ALA A 36 -0.83 2.19 -5.52
CA ALA A 36 -0.66 2.00 -4.09
C ALA A 36 -1.74 1.10 -3.49
N ALA A 37 -2.99 1.28 -3.93
CA ALA A 37 -4.12 0.51 -3.44
C ALA A 37 -4.15 -0.95 -3.93
N THR A 38 -3.71 -1.20 -5.16
CA THR A 38 -3.95 -2.48 -5.86
C THR A 38 -2.69 -3.23 -6.29
N CYS A 39 -1.55 -2.55 -6.36
CA CYS A 39 -0.31 -3.05 -6.98
C CYS A 39 -0.52 -3.59 -8.42
N ASN A 40 -1.59 -3.19 -9.11
CA ASN A 40 -1.96 -3.68 -10.43
C ASN A 40 -1.75 -2.61 -11.50
N VAL A 41 -0.66 -2.73 -12.25
CA VAL A 41 -0.27 -1.76 -13.29
C VAL A 41 -1.32 -1.60 -14.39
N ALA A 42 -2.00 -2.68 -14.78
CA ALA A 42 -3.03 -2.62 -15.83
C ALA A 42 -4.23 -1.79 -15.36
N ALA A 43 -4.72 -2.06 -14.14
CA ALA A 43 -5.81 -1.29 -13.53
C ALA A 43 -5.40 0.17 -13.31
N SER A 44 -4.17 0.41 -12.84
CA SER A 44 -3.64 1.76 -12.64
C SER A 44 -3.49 2.53 -13.95
N ALA A 45 -3.09 1.86 -15.04
CA ALA A 45 -2.99 2.49 -16.36
C ALA A 45 -4.36 2.96 -16.87
N VAL A 46 -5.40 2.14 -16.67
CA VAL A 46 -6.79 2.52 -16.95
C VAL A 46 -7.21 3.73 -16.11
N ALA A 47 -6.94 3.72 -14.80
CA ALA A 47 -7.23 4.85 -13.91
C ALA A 47 -6.52 6.14 -14.34
N GLY A 48 -5.28 6.03 -14.81
CA GLY A 48 -4.50 7.15 -15.33
C GLY A 48 -4.79 7.57 -16.78
N GLY A 49 -5.75 6.91 -17.45
CA GLY A 49 -6.16 7.21 -18.82
C GLY A 49 -5.10 6.93 -19.89
N VAL A 50 -4.20 5.97 -19.66
CA VAL A 50 -3.08 5.65 -20.56
C VAL A 50 -2.89 4.15 -20.74
N SER A 51 -2.12 3.74 -21.76
CA SER A 51 -1.73 2.33 -21.92
C SER A 51 -0.55 1.97 -21.02
N GLU A 52 -0.45 0.71 -20.58
CA GLU A 52 0.70 0.19 -19.83
C GLU A 52 2.04 0.43 -20.52
N ARG A 53 2.07 0.31 -21.85
CA ARG A 53 3.24 0.64 -22.67
C ARG A 53 3.71 2.09 -22.47
N THR A 54 2.76 3.01 -22.38
CA THR A 54 3.02 4.44 -22.14
C THR A 54 3.56 4.65 -20.73
N VAL A 55 2.92 4.03 -19.74
CA VAL A 55 3.34 4.04 -18.34
C VAL A 55 4.79 3.57 -18.17
N HIS A 56 5.15 2.42 -18.75
CA HIS A 56 6.53 1.92 -18.68
C HIS A 56 7.53 2.82 -19.43
N LYS A 57 7.10 3.49 -20.51
CA LYS A 57 7.93 4.48 -21.21
C LYS A 57 8.18 5.71 -20.32
N TRP A 58 7.19 6.17 -19.58
CA TRP A 58 7.32 7.23 -18.56
C TRP A 58 8.26 6.84 -17.43
N ARG A 59 8.08 5.66 -16.85
CA ARG A 59 8.96 5.14 -15.79
C ARG A 59 10.45 5.11 -16.19
N ARG A 60 10.79 4.86 -17.45
CA ARG A 60 12.19 4.88 -17.91
C ARG A 60 12.76 6.28 -18.15
N LYS A 61 11.90 7.27 -18.42
CA LYS A 61 12.31 8.61 -18.83
C LYS A 61 12.24 9.64 -17.71
N ASP A 62 11.34 9.44 -16.75
CA ASP A 62 11.06 10.36 -15.66
C ASP A 62 11.47 9.70 -14.35
N VAL A 63 12.59 10.17 -13.79
CA VAL A 63 13.16 9.63 -12.55
C VAL A 63 12.25 9.89 -11.35
N ALA A 64 11.60 11.06 -11.30
CA ALA A 64 10.68 11.40 -10.21
C ALA A 64 9.45 10.47 -10.25
N PHE A 65 8.89 10.22 -11.43
CA PHE A 65 7.80 9.26 -11.58
C PHE A 65 8.24 7.83 -11.21
N ALA A 66 9.46 7.41 -11.56
CA ALA A 66 9.98 6.11 -11.14
C ALA A 66 10.17 5.98 -9.62
N GLN A 67 10.52 7.07 -8.93
CA GLN A 67 10.59 7.12 -7.47
C GLN A 67 9.19 7.02 -6.86
N ALA A 68 8.26 7.85 -7.31
CA ALA A 68 6.87 7.83 -6.83
C ALA A 68 6.18 6.48 -7.06
N TRP A 69 6.48 5.81 -8.19
CA TRP A 69 6.08 4.41 -8.41
C TRP A 69 6.59 3.47 -7.33
N GLY A 70 7.88 3.59 -6.98
CA GLY A 70 8.51 2.77 -5.96
C GLY A 70 7.87 3.00 -4.58
N GLU A 71 7.51 4.25 -4.26
CA GLU A 71 6.79 4.62 -3.05
C GLU A 71 5.38 4.03 -3.03
N ALA A 72 4.64 4.14 -4.13
CA ALA A 72 3.31 3.53 -4.25
C ALA A 72 3.35 2.01 -4.03
N LEU A 73 4.31 1.30 -4.65
CA LEU A 73 4.48 -0.13 -4.39
C LEU A 73 4.89 -0.42 -2.93
N ALA A 74 5.71 0.43 -2.30
CA ALA A 74 6.08 0.26 -0.90
C ALA A 74 4.87 0.36 0.03
N LEU A 75 3.94 1.28 -0.22
CA LEU A 75 2.68 1.38 0.52
C LEU A 75 1.85 0.10 0.39
N GLY A 76 1.76 -0.49 -0.81
CA GLY A 76 1.07 -1.76 -1.02
C GLY A 76 1.66 -2.91 -0.21
N TYR A 77 3.00 -2.97 -0.08
CA TYR A 77 3.66 -3.95 0.79
C TYR A 77 3.40 -3.69 2.28
N GLU A 78 3.42 -2.44 2.73
CA GLU A 78 3.10 -2.08 4.13
C GLU A 78 1.65 -2.46 4.49
N MET A 79 0.71 -2.28 3.56
CA MET A 79 -0.69 -2.73 3.72
C MET A 79 -0.79 -4.25 3.82
N LEU A 80 -0.07 -4.99 2.97
CA LEU A 80 -0.04 -6.45 3.02
C LEU A 80 0.55 -6.96 4.34
N GLU A 81 1.65 -6.37 4.80
CA GLU A 81 2.29 -6.68 6.08
C GLU A 81 1.32 -6.43 7.26
N THR A 82 0.69 -5.26 7.28
CA THR A 82 -0.27 -4.89 8.33
C THR A 82 -1.40 -5.90 8.45
N ARG A 83 -1.95 -6.33 7.30
CA ARG A 83 -3.03 -7.34 7.27
C ARG A 83 -2.56 -8.72 7.72
N LEU A 84 -1.36 -9.13 7.30
CA LEU A 84 -0.80 -10.42 7.70
C LEU A 84 -0.51 -10.47 9.20
N VAL A 85 0.04 -9.39 9.76
CA VAL A 85 0.26 -9.26 11.22
C VAL A 85 -1.08 -9.28 11.96
N GLY A 86 -2.07 -8.51 11.49
CA GLY A 86 -3.40 -8.49 12.08
C GLY A 86 -4.06 -9.87 12.10
N HIS A 87 -3.97 -10.62 11.00
CA HIS A 87 -4.46 -11.99 10.90
C HIS A 87 -3.74 -12.92 11.88
N ALA A 88 -2.41 -12.86 11.96
CA ALA A 88 -1.62 -13.69 12.88
C ALA A 88 -1.94 -13.41 14.35
N LEU A 89 -2.12 -12.14 14.73
CA LEU A 89 -2.45 -11.74 16.09
C LEU A 89 -3.91 -12.00 16.45
N GLY A 90 -4.80 -12.06 15.46
CA GLY A 90 -6.23 -12.37 15.65
C GLY A 90 -6.51 -13.85 15.96
N GLY A 91 -5.52 -14.74 15.82
CA GLY A 91 -5.66 -16.18 16.10
C GLY A 91 -6.45 -16.95 15.04
N GLU A 92 -6.76 -16.32 13.90
CA GLU A 92 -7.50 -16.94 12.80
C GLU A 92 -6.63 -18.04 12.16
N GLN A 93 -7.20 -19.24 11.99
CA GLN A 93 -6.50 -20.39 11.40
C GLN A 93 -6.71 -20.49 9.87
N SER A 94 -7.18 -19.41 9.24
CA SER A 94 -7.42 -19.38 7.80
C SER A 94 -6.10 -19.38 7.04
N GLY A 95 -6.02 -20.16 5.96
CA GLY A 95 -4.88 -20.11 5.03
C GLY A 95 -4.84 -18.84 4.18
N THR A 96 -5.80 -17.92 4.34
CA THR A 96 -5.94 -16.69 3.57
C THR A 96 -6.18 -15.48 4.47
N ILE A 97 -5.66 -14.33 4.02
CA ILE A 97 -5.93 -13.00 4.59
C ILE A 97 -6.78 -12.18 3.62
N ALA A 98 -7.59 -11.27 4.16
CA ALA A 98 -8.38 -10.37 3.32
C ALA A 98 -7.47 -9.51 2.41
N GLY A 99 -7.81 -9.42 1.12
CA GLY A 99 -7.06 -8.61 0.15
C GLY A 99 -7.30 -7.11 0.27
N GLY A 100 -8.36 -6.69 0.97
CA GLY A 100 -8.88 -5.32 1.00
C GLY A 100 -10.23 -5.20 0.28
N GLU A 101 -10.86 -4.03 0.35
CA GLU A 101 -12.23 -3.79 -0.14
C GLU A 101 -12.42 -4.04 -1.65
N ALA A 102 -11.33 -3.97 -2.43
CA ALA A 102 -11.34 -4.17 -3.88
C ALA A 102 -10.43 -5.32 -4.35
N MET A 103 -9.95 -6.19 -3.46
CA MET A 103 -8.95 -7.20 -3.78
C MET A 103 -9.34 -8.57 -3.21
N PRO A 104 -9.16 -9.65 -3.98
CA PRO A 104 -9.48 -10.99 -3.52
C PRO A 104 -8.59 -11.39 -2.33
N PRO A 105 -9.03 -12.34 -1.49
CA PRO A 105 -8.21 -12.88 -0.42
C PRO A 105 -6.86 -13.40 -0.95
N VAL A 106 -5.81 -13.18 -0.17
CA VAL A 106 -4.45 -13.58 -0.51
C VAL A 106 -4.06 -14.74 0.41
N SER A 107 -3.45 -15.79 -0.14
CA SER A 107 -2.89 -16.87 0.69
C SER A 107 -1.84 -16.32 1.67
N VAL A 108 -1.88 -16.77 2.92
CA VAL A 108 -0.89 -16.47 3.96
C VAL A 108 0.53 -16.85 3.50
N GLU A 109 0.68 -18.03 2.91
CA GLU A 109 1.96 -18.51 2.38
C GLU A 109 2.47 -17.61 1.25
N MET A 110 1.59 -17.21 0.33
CA MET A 110 1.94 -16.29 -0.76
C MET A 110 2.34 -14.91 -0.22
N ALA A 111 1.57 -14.37 0.73
CA ALA A 111 1.86 -13.08 1.36
C ALA A 111 3.23 -13.09 2.04
N PHE A 112 3.53 -14.13 2.82
CA PHE A 112 4.83 -14.30 3.47
C PHE A 112 5.99 -14.41 2.47
N LYS A 113 5.82 -15.17 1.38
CA LYS A 113 6.82 -15.28 0.30
C LYS A 113 7.10 -13.93 -0.38
N LEU A 114 6.05 -13.16 -0.69
CA LEU A 114 6.17 -11.84 -1.29
C LEU A 114 6.92 -10.86 -0.36
N LEU A 115 6.54 -10.82 0.92
CA LEU A 115 7.19 -9.95 1.91
C LEU A 115 8.65 -10.33 2.15
N SER A 116 8.95 -11.63 2.21
CA SER A 116 10.33 -12.12 2.37
C SER A 116 11.22 -11.67 1.19
N ARG A 117 10.73 -11.82 -0.05
CA ARG A 117 11.46 -11.36 -1.24
C ARG A 117 11.60 -9.84 -1.29
N HIS A 118 10.58 -9.11 -0.83
CA HIS A 118 10.63 -7.65 -0.80
C HIS A 118 11.70 -7.13 0.17
N ARG A 119 11.82 -7.77 1.35
CA ARG A 119 12.86 -7.45 2.35
C ARG A 119 14.27 -7.65 1.79
N ASP A 120 14.46 -8.70 0.99
CA ASP A 120 15.78 -9.12 0.51
C ASP A 120 16.18 -8.50 -0.85
N ALA A 121 15.32 -7.64 -1.44
CA ALA A 121 15.54 -7.04 -2.76
C ALA A 121 16.73 -6.04 -2.76
N PRO A 122 17.77 -6.26 -3.60
CA PRO A 122 18.93 -5.36 -3.69
C PRO A 122 18.56 -4.03 -4.35
N GLY A 123 19.09 -2.91 -3.82
CA GLY A 123 18.92 -1.57 -4.38
C GLY A 123 17.80 -0.71 -3.78
N LYS A 124 16.97 -1.24 -2.87
CA LYS A 124 16.24 -0.38 -1.93
C LYS A 124 17.28 0.17 -0.95
N PRO A 125 17.33 1.48 -0.63
CA PRO A 125 18.16 1.91 0.49
C PRO A 125 17.66 1.10 1.69
N ARG A 126 18.46 0.12 2.15
CA ARG A 126 18.48 -0.21 3.57
C ARG A 126 18.56 1.16 4.21
N ARG A 127 17.56 1.57 5.00
CA ARG A 127 17.55 2.91 5.62
C ARG A 127 18.91 3.09 6.33
N ALA A 128 19.88 3.66 5.63
CA ALA A 128 21.24 3.85 6.10
C ALA A 128 21.33 5.16 6.88
N THR A 129 20.27 5.97 6.81
CA THR A 129 20.15 7.32 7.37
C THR A 129 18.78 7.54 8.04
N GLY A 130 18.20 6.49 8.61
CA GLY A 130 17.25 6.67 9.70
C GLY A 130 18.01 6.37 10.98
N PHE A 131 17.87 7.21 12.02
CA PHE A 131 18.09 6.72 13.38
C PHE A 131 17.49 5.32 13.47
N PRO A 132 18.20 4.31 14.03
CA PRO A 132 17.58 3.01 14.23
C PRO A 132 16.24 3.30 14.89
N ARG A 133 15.15 2.71 14.36
CA ARG A 133 13.94 2.63 15.17
C ARG A 133 14.41 1.87 16.40
N ARG A 134 14.78 2.60 17.46
CA ARG A 134 14.97 2.04 18.78
C ARG A 134 13.57 1.61 19.16
N TYR A 135 13.21 0.40 18.74
CA TYR A 135 12.38 -0.41 19.59
C TYR A 135 13.08 -0.35 20.94
N ALA A 136 12.37 0.14 21.96
CA ALA A 136 12.92 0.04 23.29
C ALA A 136 13.27 -1.45 23.47
N ASP A 137 14.47 -1.73 24.00
CA ASP A 137 14.87 -3.10 24.27
C ASP A 137 13.70 -3.82 24.96
N LYS A 138 13.54 -5.12 24.75
CA LYS A 138 12.36 -5.86 25.24
C LYS A 138 12.09 -5.53 26.71
N ASP A 139 13.16 -5.43 27.50
CA ASP A 139 13.15 -5.04 28.90
C ASP A 139 12.65 -3.60 29.14
N ASP A 140 12.96 -2.64 28.27
CA ASP A 140 12.43 -1.27 28.35
C ASP A 140 10.95 -1.19 27.94
N SER A 141 10.54 -1.96 26.92
CA SER A 141 9.13 -2.02 26.50
C SER A 141 8.25 -2.63 27.59
N ASP A 142 8.69 -3.74 28.18
CA ASP A 142 8.03 -4.41 29.30
C ASP A 142 7.98 -3.49 30.53
N ARG A 143 9.06 -2.76 30.82
CA ARG A 143 9.12 -1.77 31.91
C ARG A 143 8.10 -0.64 31.74
N VAL A 144 7.96 -0.11 30.54
CA VAL A 144 6.99 0.97 30.25
C VAL A 144 5.55 0.46 30.39
N ILE A 145 5.26 -0.75 29.92
CA ILE A 145 3.94 -1.37 30.04
C ILE A 145 3.58 -1.59 31.52
N LEU A 146 4.51 -2.17 32.30
CA LEU A 146 4.30 -2.40 33.74
C LEU A 146 4.10 -1.08 34.51
N ALA A 147 4.87 -0.04 34.20
CA ALA A 147 4.71 1.27 34.81
C ALA A 147 3.34 1.90 34.49
N ARG A 148 2.84 1.72 33.26
CA ARG A 148 1.50 2.20 32.88
C ARG A 148 0.38 1.43 33.57
N LEU A 149 0.51 0.10 33.72
CA LEU A 149 -0.44 -0.72 34.46
C LEU A 149 -0.51 -0.30 35.93
N ALA A 150 0.64 -0.09 36.59
CA ALA A 150 0.70 0.38 37.97
C ALA A 150 0.05 1.76 38.16
N GLN A 151 0.24 2.68 37.20
CA GLN A 151 -0.43 3.99 37.23
C GLN A 151 -1.95 3.89 37.08
N ILE A 152 -2.44 2.97 36.24
CA ILE A 152 -3.88 2.72 36.07
C ILE A 152 -4.47 2.13 37.35
N GLU A 153 -3.79 1.17 37.97
CA GLU A 153 -4.22 0.57 39.24
C GLU A 153 -4.23 1.59 40.38
N ALA A 154 -3.18 2.41 40.52
CA ALA A 154 -3.13 3.47 41.50
C ALA A 154 -4.24 4.51 41.30
N ARG A 155 -4.57 4.84 40.04
CA ARG A 155 -5.70 5.73 39.73
C ARG A 155 -7.04 5.07 40.08
N ARG A 156 -7.22 3.79 39.78
CA ARG A 156 -8.43 3.01 40.16
C ARG A 156 -8.59 2.92 41.67
N ALA A 157 -7.53 2.64 42.42
CA ALA A 157 -7.55 2.60 43.88
C ALA A 157 -7.88 3.96 44.51
N LYS A 158 -7.38 5.06 43.94
CA LYS A 158 -7.77 6.42 44.37
C LYS A 158 -9.23 6.74 44.04
N MET A 159 -9.74 6.28 42.91
CA MET A 159 -11.14 6.45 42.53
C MET A 159 -12.09 5.65 43.43
N THR A 160 -11.73 4.42 43.82
CA THR A 160 -12.52 3.63 44.77
C THR A 160 -12.46 4.18 46.19
N ALA A 161 -11.30 4.71 46.62
CA ALA A 161 -11.16 5.36 47.92
C ALA A 161 -11.94 6.70 48.02
N THR A 162 -12.06 7.43 46.92
CA THR A 162 -12.83 8.69 46.87
C THR A 162 -14.34 8.45 46.75
N GLY A 163 -14.76 7.30 46.19
CA GLY A 163 -16.17 6.90 46.07
C GLY A 163 -16.77 6.24 47.32
N GLY A 164 -15.96 5.87 48.31
CA GLY A 164 -16.40 5.26 49.58
C GLY A 164 -16.64 6.25 50.72
N ALA A 165 -16.38 7.54 50.51
CA ALA A 165 -16.63 8.60 51.48
C ALA A 165 -17.88 9.41 51.08
N LYS A 166 -19.06 8.82 51.25
CA LYS A 166 -20.33 9.55 51.34
C LYS A 166 -21.32 8.80 52.20
#